data_AF-A0A353VYT7-F1
#
_entry.id   AF-A0A353VYT7-F1
#
_cell.length_a   1.000
_cell.length_b   1.000
_cell.length_c   1.000
_cell.angle_alpha   90.00
_cell.angle_beta   90.00
_cell.angle_gamma   90.00
#
_symmetry.space_group_name_H-M   'P 1'
#
loop_
_entity.id
_entity.type
_entity.pdbx_description
1 polymer ?
#
loop_
_entity_poly.entity_id
_entity_poly.type
_entity_poly.pdbx_seq_one_letter_code
_entity_poly.pdbx_strand_id
1 'polypeptide(L)'
;MFSNNDLYNLATIGADYTLPIYNGVLIMAETMQINGGPKNSIIFGPIININETYSVLMASMPIGLLHQIMAIAQLDWERSQSNFYLRWGITYDRFSFNFSLSENPQINDYKKYKKYLPTNLEGLGNVLDFTIIYNH
;
A
#
# COMPACT_ATOMS: atom_id res chain seq x y z
N MET A 1 -29.92 -15.84 -2.02
CA MET A 1 -28.58 -16.44 -2.18
C MET A 1 -27.90 -16.39 -0.81
N PHE A 2 -27.71 -17.54 -0.18
CA PHE A 2 -27.10 -17.64 1.15
C PHE A 2 -25.57 -17.58 1.00
N SER A 3 -24.92 -16.55 1.55
CA SER A 3 -23.47 -16.50 1.69
C SER A 3 -23.08 -17.41 2.85
N ASN A 4 -22.31 -18.46 2.57
CA ASN A 4 -21.77 -19.33 3.61
C ASN A 4 -20.76 -18.51 4.42
N ASN A 5 -20.97 -18.45 5.73
CA ASN A 5 -20.27 -17.56 6.64
C ASN A 5 -18.79 -17.96 6.82
N ASP A 6 -17.90 -17.29 6.09
CA ASP A 6 -16.47 -17.30 6.39
C ASP A 6 -16.18 -16.36 7.58
N LEU A 7 -15.41 -16.85 8.57
CA LEU A 7 -14.96 -16.04 9.69
C LEU A 7 -13.62 -15.41 9.32
N TYR A 8 -13.56 -14.09 9.34
CA TYR A 8 -12.33 -13.32 9.15
C TYR A 8 -11.97 -12.61 10.46
N ASN A 9 -10.78 -12.90 10.97
CA ASN A 9 -10.17 -12.21 12.09
C ASN A 9 -9.08 -11.30 11.55
N LEU A 10 -9.18 -10.01 11.88
CA LEU A 10 -8.18 -9.01 11.52
C LEU A 10 -7.52 -8.48 12.80
N ALA A 11 -6.20 -8.37 12.77
CA ALA A 11 -5.43 -7.72 13.82
C ALA A 11 -4.44 -6.75 13.18
N THR A 12 -4.30 -5.55 13.74
CA THR A 12 -3.41 -4.52 13.23
C THR A 12 -2.60 -3.93 14.36
N ILE A 13 -1.30 -3.73 14.11
CA ILE A 13 -0.38 -3.02 15.00
C ILE A 13 0.39 -1.99 14.19
N GLY A 14 0.68 -0.84 14.79
CA GLY A 14 1.44 0.19 14.13
C GLY A 14 2.10 1.15 15.11
N ALA A 15 3.09 1.87 14.62
CA ALA A 15 3.81 2.89 15.36
C ALA A 15 4.25 4.00 14.41
N ASP A 16 4.19 5.24 14.89
CA ASP A 16 4.74 6.43 14.26
C ASP A 16 5.83 7.03 15.15
N TYR A 17 6.87 7.58 14.51
CA TYR A 17 7.97 8.23 15.20
C TYR A 17 8.50 9.40 14.37
N THR A 18 8.84 10.49 15.06
CA THR A 18 9.46 11.66 14.43
C THR A 18 10.94 11.68 14.78
N LEU A 19 11.80 11.43 13.80
CA LEU A 19 13.24 11.61 13.95
C LEU A 19 13.57 13.10 13.90
N PRO A 20 14.32 13.66 14.88
CA PRO A 20 14.72 15.07 14.89
C PRO A 20 15.93 15.31 13.97
N ILE A 21 15.84 14.87 12.72
CA ILE A 21 16.86 15.07 11.69
C ILE A 21 16.31 16.11 10.71
N TYR A 22 17.07 17.18 10.42
CA TYR A 22 16.61 18.35 9.66
C TYR A 22 15.34 18.98 10.25
N ASN A 23 14.30 19.23 9.44
CA ASN A 23 13.01 19.78 9.90
C ASN A 23 12.08 18.71 10.48
N GLY A 24 12.60 17.51 10.76
CA GLY A 24 11.83 16.36 11.21
C GLY A 24 11.55 15.39 10.08
N VAL A 25 11.88 14.12 10.28
CA VAL A 25 11.48 13.02 9.40
C VAL A 25 10.44 12.20 10.16
N LEU A 26 9.23 12.12 9.61
CA LEU A 26 8.16 11.28 10.12
C LEU A 26 8.31 9.89 9.52
N ILE A 27 8.43 8.87 10.36
CA ILE A 27 8.41 7.47 9.94
C ILE A 27 7.22 6.80 10.60
N MET A 28 6.46 6.03 9.83
CA MET A 28 5.34 5.25 10.32
C MET A 28 5.46 3.84 9.78
N ALA A 29 5.25 2.85 10.63
CA ALA A 29 5.17 1.45 10.26
C ALA A 29 3.87 0.87 10.77
N GLU A 30 3.12 0.20 9.91
CA GLU A 30 1.90 -0.51 10.24
C GLU A 30 2.00 -1.95 9.73
N THR A 31 1.42 -2.90 10.46
CA THR A 31 1.32 -4.30 10.04
C THR A 31 -0.04 -4.85 10.42
N MET A 32 -0.73 -5.42 9.43
CA MET A 32 -2.03 -6.07 9.54
C MET A 32 -1.89 -7.55 9.25
N GLN A 33 -2.52 -8.38 10.08
CA GLN A 33 -2.67 -9.80 9.86
C GLN A 33 -4.15 -10.13 9.62
N ILE A 34 -4.41 -10.89 8.57
CA ILE A 34 -5.73 -11.34 8.15
C ILE A 34 -5.76 -12.86 8.22
N ASN A 35 -6.58 -13.39 9.12
CA ASN A 35 -6.81 -14.82 9.27
C ASN A 35 -8.25 -15.14 8.89
N GLY A 36 -8.47 -15.97 7.88
CA GLY A 36 -9.79 -16.34 7.39
C GLY A 36 -9.92 -17.85 7.23
N GLY A 37 -11.03 -18.43 7.71
CA GLY A 37 -11.27 -19.86 7.55
C GLY A 37 -12.76 -20.21 7.52
N PRO A 38 -13.12 -21.36 6.92
CA PRO A 38 -14.51 -21.80 6.86
C PRO A 38 -15.00 -22.13 8.27
N LYS A 39 -16.12 -21.53 8.67
CA LYS A 39 -16.76 -21.74 9.98
C LYS A 39 -17.30 -23.17 10.17
N ASN A 40 -17.46 -23.94 9.09
CA ASN A 40 -18.06 -25.27 9.10
C ASN A 40 -17.15 -26.30 8.41
N SER A 41 -16.68 -27.30 9.16
CA SER A 41 -15.79 -28.38 8.70
C SER A 41 -16.48 -29.46 7.85
N ILE A 42 -17.74 -29.25 7.44
CA ILE A 42 -18.59 -30.24 6.76
C ILE A 42 -18.91 -29.84 5.32
N ILE A 43 -17.92 -29.28 4.61
CA ILE A 43 -18.03 -29.03 3.16
C ILE A 43 -16.97 -29.88 2.46
N PHE A 44 -17.41 -30.78 1.59
CA PHE A 44 -16.58 -31.58 0.68
C PHE A 44 -16.02 -30.69 -0.45
N GLY A 45 -15.13 -29.77 -0.10
CA GLY A 45 -14.43 -28.87 -1.01
C GLY A 45 -13.06 -28.48 -0.44
N PRO A 46 -12.16 -27.87 -1.23
CA PRO A 46 -10.85 -27.47 -0.74
C PRO A 46 -11.01 -26.44 0.40
N ILE A 47 -10.48 -26.76 1.58
CA ILE A 47 -10.42 -25.85 2.72
C ILE A 47 -9.44 -24.73 2.36
N ILE A 48 -9.96 -23.53 2.11
CA ILE A 48 -9.12 -22.35 1.87
C ILE A 48 -8.93 -21.67 3.23
N ASN A 49 -7.75 -21.87 3.83
CA ASN A 49 -7.31 -21.12 4.99
C ASN A 49 -6.50 -19.92 4.50
N ILE A 50 -6.91 -18.72 4.89
CA ILE A 50 -6.28 -17.45 4.53
C ILE A 50 -5.49 -17.00 5.74
N ASN A 51 -4.18 -16.84 5.59
CA ASN A 51 -3.31 -16.23 6.59
C ASN A 51 -2.38 -15.29 5.84
N GLU A 52 -2.81 -14.04 5.70
CA GLU A 52 -2.07 -13.02 4.96
C GLU A 52 -1.56 -11.97 5.94
N THR A 53 -0.32 -11.53 5.72
CA THR A 53 0.29 -10.44 6.51
C THR A 53 0.70 -9.33 5.55
N TYR A 54 0.28 -8.13 5.89
CA TYR A 54 0.53 -6.90 5.14
C TYR A 54 1.26 -5.93 6.04
N SER A 55 2.37 -5.36 5.56
CA SER A 55 3.07 -4.28 6.26
C SER A 55 3.18 -3.06 5.37
N VAL A 56 3.07 -1.88 5.98
CA VAL A 56 3.27 -0.60 5.30
C VAL A 56 4.31 0.18 6.08
N LEU A 57 5.33 0.67 5.39
CA LEU A 57 6.31 1.61 5.91
C LEU A 57 6.15 2.92 5.16
N MET A 58 6.02 4.03 5.87
CA MET A 58 5.98 5.36 5.32
C MET A 58 7.11 6.19 5.94
N ALA A 59 7.77 6.98 5.11
CA ALA A 59 8.67 8.03 5.56
C ALA A 59 8.29 9.34 4.85
N SER A 60 8.19 10.43 5.59
CA SER A 60 7.95 11.75 4.99
C SER A 60 8.74 12.82 5.69
N MET A 61 9.14 13.85 4.94
CA MET A 61 9.87 14.97 5.48
C MET A 61 9.53 16.26 4.74
N PRO A 62 9.23 17.36 5.46
CA PRO A 62 9.23 18.70 4.88
C PRO A 62 10.66 19.21 4.74
N ILE A 63 11.00 19.77 3.57
CA ILE A 63 12.27 20.45 3.32
C ILE A 63 11.97 21.95 3.20
N GLY A 64 12.18 22.67 4.31
CA GLY A 64 11.80 24.08 4.43
C GLY A 64 10.29 24.25 4.56
N LEU A 65 9.76 25.32 3.95
CA LEU A 65 8.32 25.62 3.98
C LEU A 65 7.56 24.99 2.80
N LEU A 66 8.24 24.83 1.66
CA LEU A 66 7.56 24.66 0.37
C LEU A 66 7.66 23.23 -0.17
N HIS A 67 8.73 22.50 0.14
CA HIS A 67 8.97 21.18 -0.40
C HIS A 67 8.53 20.10 0.60
N GLN A 68 7.90 19.05 0.08
CA GLN A 68 7.54 17.86 0.82
C GLN A 68 7.97 16.61 0.05
N ILE A 69 8.58 15.65 0.73
CA ILE A 69 8.88 14.33 0.18
C ILE A 69 8.18 13.29 1.04
N MET A 70 7.58 12.29 0.39
CA MET A 70 6.99 11.13 1.02
C MET A 70 7.36 9.88 0.24
N ALA A 71 7.73 8.83 0.95
CA ALA A 71 7.93 7.50 0.41
C ALA A 71 7.06 6.52 1.20
N ILE A 72 6.44 5.59 0.51
CA ILE A 72 5.62 4.51 1.08
C ILE A 72 6.10 3.21 0.45
N ALA A 73 6.37 2.21 1.27
CA ALA A 73 6.64 0.84 0.87
C ALA A 73 5.54 -0.04 1.47
N GLN A 74 4.82 -0.76 0.63
CA GLN A 74 3.83 -1.75 1.05
C GLN A 74 4.39 -3.13 0.77
N LEU A 75 4.35 -4.02 1.75
CA LEU A 75 4.92 -5.35 1.72
C LEU A 75 3.80 -6.37 1.94
N ASP A 76 3.55 -7.21 0.95
CA ASP A 76 2.72 -8.41 1.07
C ASP A 76 3.66 -9.60 1.31
N TRP A 77 3.70 -10.07 2.55
CA TRP A 77 4.63 -11.13 2.96
C TRP A 77 4.26 -12.49 2.36
N GLU A 78 2.97 -12.78 2.21
CA GLU A 78 2.50 -14.08 1.68
C GLU A 78 2.72 -14.16 0.16
N ARG A 79 2.54 -13.04 -0.55
CA ARG A 79 2.76 -12.97 -2.00
C ARG A 79 4.20 -12.62 -2.38
N SER A 80 5.05 -12.27 -1.39
CA SER A 80 6.42 -11.81 -1.59
C SER A 80 6.49 -10.64 -2.60
N GLN A 81 5.53 -9.73 -2.49
CA GLN A 81 5.38 -8.59 -3.38
C GLN A 81 5.50 -7.30 -2.60
N SER A 82 6.13 -6.32 -3.23
CA SER A 82 6.31 -5.00 -2.67
C SER A 82 5.85 -3.94 -3.65
N ASN A 83 5.07 -2.96 -3.17
CA ASN A 83 4.76 -1.74 -3.90
C ASN A 83 5.56 -0.59 -3.30
N PHE A 84 6.13 0.25 -4.15
CA PHE A 84 6.80 1.47 -3.73
C PHE A 84 6.09 2.67 -4.32
N TYR A 85 5.89 3.69 -3.50
CA TYR A 85 5.31 4.96 -3.90
C TYR A 85 6.19 6.09 -3.38
N LEU A 86 6.65 6.95 -4.27
CA LEU A 86 7.39 8.15 -3.95
C LEU A 86 6.63 9.36 -4.45
N ARG A 87 6.46 10.35 -3.59
CA ARG A 87 5.86 11.62 -3.92
C ARG A 87 6.79 12.75 -3.52
N TRP A 88 6.98 13.68 -4.44
CA TRP A 88 7.60 14.96 -4.17
C TRP A 88 6.64 16.07 -4.57
N GLY A 89 6.45 17.04 -3.69
CA GLY A 89 5.59 18.18 -3.94
C GLY A 89 6.28 19.47 -3.58
N ILE A 90 5.93 20.53 -4.30
CA ILE A 90 6.33 21.88 -3.97
C ILE A 90 5.20 22.87 -4.24
N THR A 91 4.96 23.76 -3.28
CA THR A 91 3.97 24.82 -3.42
C THR A 91 4.67 26.18 -3.39
N TYR A 92 4.51 26.96 -4.45
CA TYR A 92 4.97 28.34 -4.57
C TYR A 92 3.79 29.27 -4.76
N ASP A 93 3.40 29.98 -3.70
CA ASP A 93 2.29 30.94 -3.71
C ASP A 93 1.00 30.32 -4.31
N ARG A 94 0.68 30.64 -5.56
CA ARG A 94 -0.50 30.14 -6.27
C ARG A 94 -0.28 28.85 -7.04
N PHE A 95 0.96 28.39 -7.20
CA PHE A 95 1.29 27.19 -7.96
C PHE A 95 1.67 26.03 -7.05
N SER A 96 1.15 24.85 -7.32
CA SER A 96 1.62 23.60 -6.71
C SER A 96 2.06 22.62 -7.80
N PHE A 97 3.27 22.13 -7.68
CA PHE A 97 3.84 21.09 -8.53
C PHE A 97 3.91 19.81 -7.72
N ASN A 98 3.32 18.73 -8.23
CA ASN A 98 3.36 17.42 -7.62
C ASN A 98 3.92 16.42 -8.61
N PHE A 99 4.90 15.67 -8.16
CA PHE A 99 5.49 14.55 -8.86
C PHE A 99 5.23 13.30 -8.02
N SER A 100 4.72 12.24 -8.64
CA SER A 100 4.63 10.94 -8.01
C SER A 100 5.11 9.83 -8.92
N LEU A 101 5.84 8.90 -8.33
CA LEU A 101 6.33 7.69 -8.95
C LEU A 101 5.78 6.52 -8.14
N SER A 102 5.18 5.55 -8.81
CA SER A 102 4.83 4.27 -8.22
C SER A 102 5.52 3.14 -8.96
N GLU A 103 5.96 2.14 -8.23
CA GLU A 103 6.46 0.88 -8.74
C GLU A 103 5.63 -0.23 -8.10
N ASN A 104 4.80 -0.86 -8.94
CA ASN A 104 3.92 -1.95 -8.53
C ASN A 104 4.34 -3.23 -9.29
N PRO A 105 4.18 -4.43 -8.68
CA PRO A 105 4.49 -5.69 -9.32
C PRO A 105 3.77 -5.83 -10.65
N GLN A 106 4.43 -6.45 -11.61
CA GLN A 106 3.81 -6.72 -12.91
C GLN A 106 2.92 -7.96 -12.81
N ILE A 107 1.97 -8.11 -13.73
CA ILE A 107 1.08 -9.28 -13.81
C ILE A 107 1.86 -10.61 -13.80
N ASN A 108 3.05 -10.63 -14.39
CA ASN A 108 3.89 -11.84 -14.45
C ASN A 108 4.52 -12.23 -13.11
N ASP A 109 4.58 -11.30 -12.15
CA ASP A 109 5.13 -11.54 -10.82
C ASP A 109 4.11 -12.27 -9.92
N TYR A 110 2.82 -12.22 -10.26
CA TYR A 110 1.73 -12.91 -9.55
C TYR A 110 1.59 -14.38 -9.98
N LYS A 111 2.62 -15.20 -9.79
CA LYS A 111 2.62 -16.61 -10.26
C LYS A 111 1.47 -17.47 -9.70
N LYS A 112 1.06 -17.24 -8.45
CA LYS A 112 0.06 -18.05 -7.72
C LYS A 112 -1.36 -17.47 -7.80
N TYR A 113 -1.50 -16.16 -8.04
CA TYR A 113 -2.78 -15.43 -7.96
C TYR A 113 -3.22 -14.79 -9.28
N LYS A 114 -2.53 -15.07 -10.40
CA LYS A 114 -2.85 -14.54 -11.73
C LYS A 114 -4.33 -14.70 -12.13
N LYS A 115 -4.98 -15.78 -11.68
CA LYS A 115 -6.39 -16.08 -11.96
C LYS A 115 -7.38 -15.12 -11.27
N TYR A 116 -6.94 -14.42 -10.22
CA TYR A 116 -7.74 -13.50 -9.41
C TYR A 116 -7.43 -12.03 -9.68
N LEU A 117 -6.47 -11.73 -10.56
CA LEU A 117 -6.18 -10.36 -10.96
C LEU A 117 -7.28 -9.83 -11.88
N PRO A 118 -7.64 -8.54 -11.75
CA PRO A 118 -8.48 -7.89 -12.74
C PRO A 118 -7.82 -7.97 -14.12
N THR A 119 -8.64 -8.10 -15.17
CA THR A 119 -8.16 -8.12 -16.56
C THR A 119 -7.62 -6.77 -17.04
N ASN A 120 -7.87 -5.70 -16.27
CA ASN A 120 -7.37 -4.35 -16.55
C ASN A 120 -6.00 -4.15 -15.90
N LEU A 121 -5.15 -3.36 -16.57
CA LEU A 121 -3.79 -3.00 -16.14
C LEU A 121 -3.76 -1.89 -15.07
N GLU A 122 -4.91 -1.42 -14.60
CA GLU A 122 -5.00 -0.36 -13.60
C GLU A 122 -4.37 -0.84 -12.27
N GLY A 123 -3.38 -0.10 -11.79
CA GLY A 123 -2.63 -0.42 -10.56
C GLY A 123 -1.47 -1.41 -10.74
N LEU A 124 -1.12 -1.79 -11.98
CA LEU A 124 -0.02 -2.70 -12.28
C LEU A 124 1.11 -1.98 -13.02
N GLY A 125 2.36 -2.32 -12.68
CA GLY A 125 3.54 -1.70 -13.27
C GLY A 125 3.86 -0.31 -12.71
N ASN A 126 4.79 0.37 -13.38
CA ASN A 126 5.35 1.63 -12.91
C ASN A 126 4.58 2.81 -13.48
N VAL A 127 4.15 3.73 -12.62
CA VAL A 127 3.41 4.94 -13.02
C VAL A 127 4.19 6.17 -12.61
N LEU A 128 4.34 7.12 -13.52
CA LEU A 128 4.91 8.43 -13.27
C LEU A 128 3.84 9.48 -13.58
N ASP A 129 3.45 10.23 -12.55
CA ASP A 129 2.46 11.29 -12.66
C ASP A 129 3.09 12.63 -12.32
N PHE A 130 2.69 13.64 -13.10
CA PHE A 130 3.08 15.02 -12.87
C PHE A 130 1.84 15.91 -12.96
N THR A 131 1.58 16.67 -11.90
CA THR A 131 0.41 17.52 -11.79
C THR A 131 0.82 18.94 -11.42
N ILE A 132 0.31 19.91 -12.17
CA ILE A 132 0.43 21.34 -11.87
C ILE A 132 -0.96 21.83 -11.46
N ILE A 133 -1.04 22.49 -10.31
CA ILE A 133 -2.26 23.11 -9.80
C ILE A 133 -2.01 24.61 -9.70
N TYR A 134 -2.94 25.42 -10.23
CA TYR A 134 -2.95 26.86 -10.08
C TYR A 134 -4.17 27.28 -9.26
N ASN A 135 -3.93 27.93 -8.13
CA ASN A 135 -4.96 28.46 -7.23
C ASN A 135 -5.14 29.97 -7.51
N HIS A 136 -6.32 30.35 -8.00
CA HIS A 136 -6.67 31.73 -8.34
C HIS A 136 -7.24 32.51 -7.15
#